data_AF-M5TQW4-F1
#
_entry.id   AF-M5TQW4-F1
#
_cell.length_a   1.000
_cell.length_b   1.000
_cell.length_c   1.000
_cell.angle_alpha   90.00
_cell.angle_beta   90.00
_cell.angle_gamma   90.00
#
_symmetry.space_group_name_H-M   'P 1'
#
loop_
_entity.id
_entity.type
_entity.pdbx_description
1 polymer ?
#
loop_
_entity_poly.entity_id
_entity_poly.type
_entity_poly.pdbx_seq_one_letter_code
_entity_poly.pdbx_strand_id
1 'polypeptide(L)'
;MSDKPNDASESNPVSDDEPQSEAAVTEQTTADAKKDDSPGCLPAVVAGTLLMGIVAAVLCGVTTWILFQKRAEIAVRTLEGFVPMIEQSLLEPEDKVDVIKQFESLIKEMSAPDYPPASAAAIMQRVVRLPIPHWGELDAVESFVNENYEGDDKERALTDLSRVRKAVQANLATVFDVVDVLEPVAVVNETTGSRSLKTKMTRKDIDQVIERAGLLADRAKIKDQRYPRIDMATILRQEIKAAKTEGGY
;
A
#
# COMPACT_ATOMS: atom_id res chain seq x y z
N MET A 1 49.11 26.78 9.69
CA MET A 1 49.19 28.13 9.11
C MET A 1 47.90 28.34 8.33
N SER A 2 46.83 28.93 8.85
CA SER A 2 46.62 29.84 9.99
C SER A 2 45.23 29.52 10.57
N ASP A 3 45.04 29.25 11.86
CA ASP A 3 44.94 30.18 13.00
C ASP A 3 43.94 31.35 12.81
N LYS A 4 42.67 31.09 13.23
CA LYS A 4 41.83 31.73 14.30
C LYS A 4 42.06 33.24 14.64
N PRO A 5 41.23 33.92 15.49
CA PRO A 5 39.88 33.67 16.06
C PRO A 5 38.99 34.96 16.17
N ASN A 6 37.84 34.86 16.86
CA ASN A 6 37.25 35.77 17.89
C ASN A 6 35.71 35.88 17.78
N ASP A 7 34.94 35.45 18.79
CA ASP A 7 34.59 36.13 20.07
C ASP A 7 33.63 37.30 19.84
N ALA A 8 32.63 37.63 20.66
CA ALA A 8 31.98 37.07 21.85
C ALA A 8 30.81 38.02 22.17
N SER A 9 29.90 37.56 23.03
CA SER A 9 29.19 38.33 24.09
C SER A 9 28.32 39.57 23.79
N GLU A 10 27.13 39.52 24.43
CA GLU A 10 26.47 40.61 25.19
C GLU A 10 25.98 41.86 24.41
N SER A 11 24.91 42.57 24.72
CA SER A 11 24.00 42.71 25.88
C SER A 11 22.88 43.69 25.48
N ASN A 12 21.70 43.62 26.11
CA ASN A 12 20.71 44.72 26.13
C ASN A 12 21.31 45.98 26.79
N PRO A 13 20.78 47.18 26.49
CA PRO A 13 19.86 47.90 27.41
C PRO A 13 18.73 48.65 26.63
N VAL A 14 17.50 48.88 27.09
CA VAL A 14 16.89 49.53 28.28
C VAL A 14 17.15 51.04 28.40
N SER A 15 16.02 51.79 28.42
CA SER A 15 15.79 53.13 28.99
C SER A 15 16.41 54.35 28.30
N ASP A 16 15.87 55.57 28.34
CA ASP A 16 14.65 56.21 28.87
C ASP A 16 14.64 57.67 28.31
N ASP A 17 13.64 58.47 28.71
CA ASP A 17 13.62 59.95 28.78
C ASP A 17 13.25 60.74 27.49
N GLU A 18 12.35 61.74 27.49
CA GLU A 18 11.44 62.44 28.44
C GLU A 18 10.81 63.62 27.61
N PRO A 19 10.14 64.69 28.14
CA PRO A 19 9.07 64.81 29.13
C PRO A 19 7.93 65.82 28.71
N GLN A 20 6.92 65.92 29.61
CA GLN A 20 6.14 67.11 30.02
C GLN A 20 5.02 67.74 29.15
N SER A 21 3.81 67.78 29.72
CA SER A 21 3.18 69.05 30.16
C SER A 21 2.07 68.81 31.21
N GLU A 22 2.05 69.70 32.20
CA GLU A 22 1.29 69.75 33.45
C GLU A 22 -0.25 69.86 33.31
N ALA A 23 -0.99 69.36 34.32
CA ALA A 23 -1.74 70.20 35.27
C ALA A 23 -2.46 69.33 36.32
N ALA A 24 -2.55 69.85 37.53
CA ALA A 24 -2.89 69.16 38.76
C ALA A 24 -4.20 69.68 39.39
N VAL A 25 -4.74 68.88 40.33
CA VAL A 25 -5.66 69.24 41.46
C VAL A 25 -7.10 69.57 41.01
N THR A 26 -8.23 69.07 41.53
CA THR A 26 -8.75 68.46 42.78
C THR A 26 -10.08 67.79 42.35
N GLU A 27 -10.73 66.80 42.98
CA GLU A 27 -11.24 66.76 44.36
C GLU A 27 -11.94 65.39 44.57
N GLN A 28 -11.92 64.94 45.83
CA GLN A 28 -12.67 63.83 46.45
C GLN A 28 -14.10 63.66 45.90
N THR A 29 -14.70 62.47 45.85
CA THR A 29 -15.26 61.83 47.06
C THR A 29 -15.73 60.41 46.75
N THR A 30 -15.53 59.58 47.77
CA THR A 30 -15.86 58.18 48.01
C THR A 30 -17.15 57.58 47.44
N ALA A 31 -17.03 56.26 47.19
CA ALA A 31 -18.04 55.21 47.34
C ALA A 31 -19.10 55.09 46.22
N ASP A 32 -18.93 54.11 45.35
CA ASP A 32 -19.64 52.85 45.58
C ASP A 32 -18.94 51.68 44.88
N ALA A 33 -18.60 50.67 45.67
CA ALA A 33 -18.06 49.42 45.20
C ALA A 33 -19.19 48.59 44.60
N LYS A 34 -19.33 48.65 43.27
CA LYS A 34 -19.92 47.55 42.50
C LYS A 34 -19.10 47.34 41.24
N LYS A 35 -17.93 46.72 41.43
CA LYS A 35 -17.32 45.95 40.36
C LYS A 35 -18.18 44.69 40.29
N ASP A 36 -19.14 44.68 39.38
CA ASP A 36 -19.84 43.46 39.01
C ASP A 36 -18.77 42.51 38.45
N ASP A 37 -18.27 41.60 39.30
CA ASP A 37 -17.51 40.43 38.91
C ASP A 37 -18.44 39.50 38.13
N SER A 38 -18.81 39.93 36.92
CA SER A 38 -19.38 39.04 35.93
C SER A 38 -18.25 38.15 35.46
N PRO A 39 -18.34 36.81 35.62
CA PRO A 39 -17.30 35.92 35.15
C PRO A 39 -17.16 36.15 33.64
N GLY A 40 -16.04 36.76 33.23
CA GLY A 40 -15.81 37.11 31.83
C GLY A 40 -16.00 35.89 30.94
N CYS A 41 -16.46 36.05 29.72
CA CYS A 41 -16.88 34.94 28.83
C CYS A 41 -15.75 33.94 28.48
N LEU A 42 -14.51 34.18 28.90
CA LEU A 42 -13.32 33.36 28.62
C LEU A 42 -13.46 31.88 29.04
N PRO A 43 -13.94 31.52 30.25
CA PRO A 43 -14.17 30.12 30.61
C PRO A 43 -15.27 29.47 29.77
N ALA A 44 -16.28 30.24 29.34
CA ALA A 44 -17.33 29.74 28.44
C ALA A 44 -16.79 29.48 27.02
N VAL A 45 -15.89 30.33 26.52
CA VAL A 45 -15.21 30.13 25.23
C VAL A 45 -14.29 28.90 25.28
N VAL A 46 -13.50 28.74 26.35
CA VAL A 46 -12.61 27.59 26.53
C VAL A 46 -13.40 26.29 26.70
N ALA A 47 -14.49 26.30 27.48
CA ALA A 47 -15.38 25.16 27.59
C ALA A 47 -16.06 24.84 26.24
N GLY A 48 -16.46 25.86 25.48
CA GLY A 48 -17.04 25.72 24.16
C GLY A 48 -16.09 25.08 23.14
N THR A 49 -14.83 25.50 23.09
CA THR A 49 -13.83 24.90 22.19
C THR A 49 -13.46 23.49 22.61
N LEU A 50 -13.37 23.20 23.91
CA LEU A 50 -13.15 21.84 24.42
C LEU A 50 -14.31 20.90 24.03
N LEU A 51 -15.55 21.34 24.22
CA LEU A 51 -16.73 20.56 23.81
C LEU A 51 -16.76 20.33 22.30
N MET A 52 -16.41 21.33 21.48
CA MET A 52 -16.29 21.15 20.03
C MET A 52 -15.19 20.14 19.67
N GLY A 53 -14.05 20.17 20.36
CA GLY A 53 -12.98 19.19 20.19
C GLY A 53 -13.42 17.76 20.54
N ILE A 54 -14.18 17.58 21.63
CA ILE A 54 -14.74 16.29 22.02
C ILE A 54 -15.75 15.81 20.97
N VAL A 55 -16.64 16.69 20.49
CA VAL A 55 -17.61 16.35 19.43
C VAL A 55 -16.89 15.92 18.16
N ALA A 56 -15.85 16.64 17.74
CA ALA A 56 -15.04 16.27 16.58
C ALA A 56 -14.35 14.91 16.75
N ALA A 57 -13.81 14.62 17.93
CA ALA A 57 -13.18 13.32 18.23
C ALA A 57 -14.20 12.17 18.21
N VAL A 58 -15.40 12.37 18.77
CA VAL A 58 -16.48 11.38 18.75
C VAL A 58 -16.96 11.13 17.32
N LEU A 59 -17.18 12.19 16.53
CA LEU A 59 -17.58 12.06 15.13
C LEU A 59 -16.52 11.32 14.31
N CYS A 60 -15.24 11.63 14.50
CA CYS A 60 -14.14 10.89 13.89
C CYS A 60 -14.19 9.41 14.29
N GLY A 61 -14.29 9.10 15.59
CA GLY A 61 -14.40 7.72 16.07
C GLY A 61 -15.60 6.95 15.49
N VAL A 62 -16.77 7.58 15.39
CA VAL A 62 -17.99 6.99 14.81
C VAL A 62 -17.82 6.74 13.31
N THR A 63 -17.30 7.72 12.55
CA THR A 63 -17.06 7.53 11.11
C THR A 63 -16.03 6.43 10.85
N THR A 64 -14.96 6.38 11.63
CA THR A 64 -13.97 5.30 11.58
C THR A 64 -14.60 3.95 11.92
N TRP A 65 -15.42 3.86 12.96
CA TRP A 65 -16.15 2.63 13.32
C TRP A 65 -17.06 2.15 12.17
N ILE A 66 -17.81 3.05 11.55
CA ILE A 66 -18.66 2.74 10.40
C ILE A 66 -17.81 2.23 9.22
N LEU A 67 -16.65 2.84 8.96
CA LEU A 67 -15.73 2.36 7.92
C LEU A 67 -15.19 0.96 8.25
N PHE A 68 -14.88 0.69 9.52
CA PHE A 68 -14.43 -0.64 9.95
C PHE A 68 -15.51 -1.72 9.75
N GLN A 69 -16.78 -1.40 10.01
CA GLN A 69 -17.92 -2.29 9.73
C GLN A 69 -18.05 -2.60 8.24
N LYS A 70 -17.71 -1.65 7.36
CA LYS A 70 -17.83 -1.78 5.89
C LYS A 70 -16.62 -2.43 5.20
N ARG A 71 -15.56 -2.80 5.94
CA ARG A 71 -14.34 -3.39 5.34
C ARG A 71 -14.59 -4.70 4.61
N ALA A 72 -15.44 -5.57 5.16
CA ALA A 72 -15.78 -6.84 4.51
C ALA A 72 -16.50 -6.59 3.17
N GLU A 73 -17.43 -5.63 3.12
CA GLU A 73 -18.16 -5.25 1.90
C GLU A 73 -17.21 -4.69 0.81
N ILE A 74 -16.25 -3.84 1.20
CA ILE A 74 -15.24 -3.30 0.26
C ILE A 74 -14.34 -4.43 -0.25
N ALA A 75 -13.91 -5.33 0.63
CA ALA A 75 -13.10 -6.48 0.25
C ALA A 75 -13.84 -7.39 -0.75
N VAL A 76 -15.11 -7.71 -0.48
CA VAL A 76 -15.98 -8.47 -1.40
C VAL A 76 -16.04 -7.80 -2.77
N ARG A 77 -16.38 -6.50 -2.85
CA ARG A 77 -16.42 -5.78 -4.13
C ARG A 77 -15.08 -5.79 -4.87
N THR A 78 -13.97 -5.74 -4.14
CA THR A 78 -12.64 -5.79 -4.73
C THR A 78 -12.36 -7.18 -5.33
N LEU A 79 -12.71 -8.25 -4.61
CA LEU A 79 -12.58 -9.63 -5.10
C LEU A 79 -13.49 -9.89 -6.31
N GLU A 80 -14.72 -9.38 -6.30
CA GLU A 80 -15.65 -9.42 -7.44
C GLU A 80 -15.04 -8.74 -8.67
N GLY A 81 -14.34 -7.61 -8.49
CA GLY A 81 -13.61 -6.92 -9.55
C GLY A 81 -12.41 -7.69 -10.11
N PHE A 82 -11.80 -8.60 -9.33
CA PHE A 82 -10.69 -9.45 -9.79
C PHE A 82 -11.16 -10.60 -10.68
N VAL A 83 -12.35 -11.16 -10.44
CA VAL A 83 -12.87 -12.31 -11.22
C VAL A 83 -12.79 -12.07 -12.74
N PRO A 84 -13.32 -10.97 -13.32
CA PRO A 84 -13.22 -10.75 -14.77
C PRO A 84 -11.77 -10.56 -15.26
N MET A 85 -10.89 -10.03 -14.42
CA MET A 85 -9.46 -9.91 -14.75
C MET A 85 -8.80 -11.29 -14.84
N ILE A 86 -9.19 -12.22 -13.96
CA ILE A 86 -8.70 -13.61 -13.96
C ILE A 86 -9.27 -14.37 -15.16
N GLU A 87 -10.55 -14.19 -15.49
CA GLU A 87 -11.18 -14.78 -16.68
C GLU A 87 -10.42 -14.41 -17.96
N GLN A 88 -10.03 -13.14 -18.08
CA GLN A 88 -9.30 -12.59 -19.24
C GLN A 88 -7.79 -12.90 -19.21
N SER A 89 -7.27 -13.42 -18.10
CA SER A 89 -5.83 -13.72 -17.95
C SER A 89 -5.36 -14.86 -18.86
N LEU A 90 -4.04 -15.00 -18.98
CA LEU A 90 -3.40 -16.09 -19.72
C LEU A 90 -3.18 -17.36 -18.87
N LEU A 91 -3.82 -17.47 -17.70
CA LEU A 91 -3.76 -18.69 -16.90
C LEU A 91 -4.24 -19.91 -17.69
N GLU A 92 -3.62 -21.06 -17.42
CA GLU A 92 -4.06 -22.35 -17.94
C GLU A 92 -5.53 -22.60 -17.58
N PRO A 93 -6.34 -23.23 -18.45
CA PRO A 93 -7.77 -23.37 -18.24
C PRO A 93 -8.15 -24.01 -16.90
N GLU A 94 -7.47 -25.08 -16.50
CA GLU A 94 -7.69 -25.76 -15.22
C GLU A 94 -7.35 -24.87 -14.01
N ASP A 95 -6.19 -24.23 -14.02
CA ASP A 95 -5.74 -23.35 -12.92
C ASP A 95 -6.67 -22.14 -12.81
N LYS A 96 -7.08 -21.57 -13.94
CA LYS A 96 -8.03 -20.45 -14.01
C LYS A 96 -9.37 -20.82 -13.36
N VAL A 97 -9.94 -21.98 -13.69
CA VAL A 97 -11.20 -22.46 -13.10
C VAL A 97 -11.07 -22.62 -11.59
N ASP A 98 -9.96 -23.21 -11.13
CA ASP A 98 -9.72 -23.43 -9.70
C ASP A 98 -9.47 -22.12 -8.94
N VAL A 99 -8.79 -21.15 -9.54
CA VAL A 99 -8.62 -19.81 -8.97
C VAL A 99 -9.96 -19.09 -8.86
N ILE A 100 -10.76 -19.05 -9.94
CA ILE A 100 -12.07 -18.39 -9.95
C ILE A 100 -12.98 -19.00 -8.88
N LYS A 101 -13.06 -20.33 -8.82
CA LYS A 101 -13.85 -21.05 -7.81
C LYS A 101 -13.43 -20.69 -6.38
N GLN A 102 -12.13 -20.51 -6.13
CA GLN A 102 -11.64 -20.07 -4.83
C GLN A 102 -12.06 -18.64 -4.51
N PHE A 103 -11.99 -17.71 -5.48
CA PHE A 103 -12.49 -16.35 -5.32
C PHE A 103 -14.00 -16.32 -5.05
N GLU A 104 -14.81 -17.04 -5.84
CA GLU A 104 -16.27 -17.11 -5.65
C GLU A 104 -16.64 -17.69 -4.27
N SER A 105 -15.97 -18.77 -3.86
CA SER A 105 -16.17 -19.35 -2.53
C SER A 105 -15.81 -18.36 -1.42
N LEU A 106 -14.71 -17.63 -1.59
CA LEU A 106 -14.24 -16.64 -0.63
C LEU A 106 -15.19 -15.44 -0.56
N ILE A 107 -15.66 -14.93 -1.71
CA ILE A 107 -16.66 -13.87 -1.81
C ILE A 107 -17.93 -14.25 -1.06
N LYS A 108 -18.43 -15.47 -1.29
CA LYS A 108 -19.62 -15.99 -0.60
C LYS A 108 -19.42 -16.05 0.92
N GLU A 109 -18.26 -16.53 1.37
CA GLU A 109 -17.92 -16.59 2.80
C GLU A 109 -17.83 -15.19 3.43
N MET A 110 -17.12 -14.28 2.77
CA MET A 110 -16.90 -12.90 3.24
C MET A 110 -18.16 -12.03 3.20
N SER A 111 -19.18 -12.44 2.42
CA SER A 111 -20.48 -11.76 2.34
C SER A 111 -21.42 -12.11 3.50
N ALA A 112 -21.03 -13.04 4.39
CA ALA A 112 -21.82 -13.34 5.58
C ALA A 112 -21.95 -12.10 6.48
N PRO A 113 -23.14 -11.79 7.05
CA PRO A 113 -23.36 -10.58 7.85
C PRO A 113 -22.43 -10.45 9.07
N ASP A 114 -21.96 -11.57 9.59
CA ASP A 114 -21.09 -11.70 10.76
C ASP A 114 -19.64 -12.00 10.41
N TYR A 115 -19.24 -11.86 9.14
CA TYR A 115 -17.86 -12.12 8.73
C TYR A 115 -16.88 -11.16 9.43
N PRO A 116 -15.83 -11.66 10.12
CA PRO A 116 -14.93 -10.81 10.87
C PRO A 116 -14.17 -9.79 9.99
N PRO A 117 -14.28 -8.48 10.24
CA PRO A 117 -13.59 -7.47 9.42
C PRO A 117 -12.06 -7.59 9.44
N ALA A 118 -11.49 -8.08 10.54
CA ALA A 118 -10.05 -8.34 10.67
C ALA A 118 -9.60 -9.45 9.73
N SER A 119 -10.37 -10.54 9.63
CA SER A 119 -10.09 -11.65 8.69
C SER A 119 -10.18 -11.17 7.25
N ALA A 120 -11.18 -10.34 6.91
CA ALA A 120 -11.30 -9.76 5.57
C ALA A 120 -10.07 -8.92 5.21
N ALA A 121 -9.59 -8.08 6.13
CA ALA A 121 -8.40 -7.26 5.92
C ALA A 121 -7.13 -8.11 5.73
N ALA A 122 -6.94 -9.15 6.56
CA ALA A 122 -5.81 -10.06 6.47
C ALA A 122 -5.77 -10.79 5.11
N ILE A 123 -6.91 -11.28 4.65
CA ILE A 123 -7.04 -11.94 3.34
C ILE A 123 -6.68 -10.96 2.22
N MET A 124 -7.25 -9.75 2.25
CA MET A 124 -6.98 -8.75 1.21
C MET A 124 -5.50 -8.35 1.17
N GLN A 125 -4.83 -8.17 2.29
CA GLN A 125 -3.40 -7.84 2.33
C GLN A 125 -2.52 -8.86 1.61
N ARG A 126 -2.92 -10.14 1.62
CA ARG A 126 -2.20 -11.22 0.93
C ARG A 126 -2.62 -11.36 -0.51
N VAL A 127 -3.93 -11.46 -0.78
CA VAL A 127 -4.47 -11.74 -2.12
C VAL A 127 -4.10 -10.65 -3.13
N VAL A 128 -4.19 -9.36 -2.76
CA VAL A 128 -3.89 -8.25 -3.70
C VAL A 128 -2.42 -8.17 -4.11
N ARG A 129 -1.52 -8.86 -3.38
CA ARG A 129 -0.09 -8.91 -3.70
C ARG A 129 0.24 -10.03 -4.68
N LEU A 130 -0.68 -10.96 -4.91
CA LEU A 130 -0.45 -12.10 -5.79
C LEU A 130 -0.52 -11.67 -7.27
N PRO A 131 0.44 -12.06 -8.10
CA PRO A 131 0.47 -11.76 -9.53
C PRO A 131 -0.47 -12.68 -10.34
N ILE A 132 -1.70 -12.93 -9.87
CA ILE A 132 -2.61 -13.93 -10.45
C ILE A 132 -2.78 -13.75 -11.98
N PRO A 133 -3.10 -12.55 -12.49
CA PRO A 133 -3.32 -12.37 -13.93
C PRO A 133 -2.03 -12.48 -14.75
N HIS A 134 -0.89 -12.19 -14.13
CA HIS A 134 0.44 -12.19 -14.76
C HIS A 134 1.13 -13.55 -14.70
N TRP A 135 0.55 -14.52 -13.98
CA TRP A 135 1.15 -15.85 -13.86
C TRP A 135 1.20 -16.57 -15.21
N GLY A 136 0.12 -16.50 -15.98
CA GLY A 136 0.09 -17.04 -17.35
C GLY A 136 0.96 -16.27 -18.35
N GLU A 137 1.26 -15.01 -18.07
CA GLU A 137 2.22 -14.25 -18.89
C GLU A 137 3.65 -14.76 -18.70
N LEU A 138 4.03 -15.15 -17.48
CA LEU A 138 5.29 -15.85 -17.22
C LEU A 138 5.35 -17.20 -17.96
N ASP A 139 4.23 -17.94 -18.00
CA ASP A 139 4.15 -19.20 -18.76
C ASP A 139 4.29 -18.96 -20.28
N ALA A 140 3.74 -17.87 -20.80
CA ALA A 140 3.92 -17.49 -22.21
C ALA A 140 5.37 -17.12 -22.54
N VAL A 141 6.07 -16.40 -21.65
CA VAL A 141 7.51 -16.11 -21.80
C VAL A 141 8.33 -17.40 -21.73
N GLU A 142 8.03 -18.29 -20.78
CA GLU A 142 8.69 -19.58 -20.68
C GLU A 142 8.48 -20.45 -21.93
N SER A 143 7.28 -20.43 -22.51
CA SER A 143 6.97 -21.13 -23.75
C SER A 143 7.80 -20.57 -24.92
N PHE A 144 7.92 -19.25 -25.04
CA PHE A 144 8.80 -18.62 -26.02
C PHE A 144 10.25 -19.05 -25.85
N VAL A 145 10.76 -19.08 -24.61
CA VAL A 145 12.12 -19.56 -24.30
C VAL A 145 12.29 -21.01 -24.74
N ASN A 146 11.32 -21.87 -24.45
CA ASN A 146 11.38 -23.28 -24.81
C ASN A 146 11.46 -23.52 -26.33
N GLU A 147 10.81 -22.67 -27.12
CA GLU A 147 10.73 -22.77 -28.58
C GLU A 147 11.92 -22.10 -29.31
N ASN A 148 12.50 -21.04 -28.75
CA ASN A 148 13.44 -20.16 -29.46
C ASN A 148 14.87 -20.16 -28.91
N TYR A 149 15.11 -20.79 -27.75
CA TYR A 149 16.44 -20.88 -27.14
C TYR A 149 16.90 -22.34 -27.11
N GLU A 150 18.22 -22.55 -27.08
CA GLU A 150 18.84 -23.87 -27.04
C GLU A 150 20.03 -23.89 -26.06
N GLY A 151 20.42 -25.08 -25.63
CA GLY A 151 21.61 -25.29 -24.80
C GLY A 151 21.61 -24.54 -23.47
N ASP A 152 22.77 -24.05 -23.07
CA ASP A 152 22.99 -23.39 -21.78
C ASP A 152 22.16 -22.10 -21.62
N ASP A 153 21.93 -21.37 -22.71
CA ASP A 153 21.13 -20.14 -22.70
C ASP A 153 19.67 -20.44 -22.31
N LYS A 154 19.11 -21.54 -22.85
CA LYS A 154 17.77 -22.00 -22.49
C LYS A 154 17.70 -22.39 -21.02
N GLU A 155 18.64 -23.20 -20.53
CA GLU A 155 18.61 -23.65 -19.13
C GLU A 155 18.79 -22.51 -18.14
N ARG A 156 19.64 -21.52 -18.45
CA ARG A 156 19.77 -20.30 -17.64
C ARG A 156 18.47 -19.51 -17.60
N ALA A 157 17.87 -19.24 -18.77
CA ALA A 157 16.62 -18.51 -18.87
C ALA A 157 15.48 -19.17 -18.07
N LEU A 158 15.32 -20.49 -18.23
CA LEU A 158 14.31 -21.26 -17.50
C LEU A 158 14.58 -21.28 -15.98
N THR A 159 15.85 -21.29 -15.59
CA THR A 159 16.25 -21.21 -14.18
C THR A 159 15.81 -19.86 -13.59
N ASP A 160 16.16 -18.74 -14.22
CA ASP A 160 15.81 -17.41 -13.73
C ASP A 160 14.29 -17.18 -13.66
N LEU A 161 13.53 -17.59 -14.68
CA LEU A 161 12.06 -17.53 -14.65
C LEU A 161 11.48 -18.39 -13.50
N SER A 162 12.03 -19.58 -13.25
CA SER A 162 11.58 -20.42 -12.13
C SER A 162 11.89 -19.80 -10.77
N ARG A 163 13.01 -19.06 -10.66
CA ARG A 163 13.41 -18.36 -9.43
C ARG A 163 12.46 -17.19 -9.11
N VAL A 164 11.92 -16.51 -10.12
CA VAL A 164 10.86 -15.49 -9.93
C VAL A 164 9.61 -16.12 -9.32
N ARG A 165 9.14 -17.24 -9.88
CA ARG A 165 7.97 -17.97 -9.32
C ARG A 165 8.24 -18.41 -7.89
N LYS A 166 9.46 -18.86 -7.60
CA LYS A 166 9.88 -19.23 -6.24
C LYS A 166 9.88 -18.03 -5.28
N ALA A 167 10.32 -16.85 -5.74
CA ALA A 167 10.28 -15.63 -4.93
C ALA A 167 8.84 -15.24 -4.55
N VAL A 168 7.89 -15.36 -5.50
CA VAL A 168 6.46 -15.14 -5.24
C VAL A 168 5.93 -16.16 -4.22
N GLN A 169 6.21 -17.44 -4.41
CA GLN A 169 5.80 -18.50 -3.47
C GLN A 169 6.34 -18.27 -2.05
N ALA A 170 7.56 -17.71 -1.93
CA ALA A 170 8.19 -17.41 -0.65
C ALA A 170 7.74 -16.09 -0.03
N ASN A 171 6.76 -15.37 -0.64
CA ASN A 171 6.32 -14.04 -0.24
C ASN A 171 7.44 -12.97 -0.26
N LEU A 172 8.48 -13.19 -1.09
CA LEU A 172 9.62 -12.28 -1.26
C LEU A 172 9.47 -11.37 -2.48
N ALA A 173 8.52 -11.68 -3.36
CA ALA A 173 8.14 -10.86 -4.51
C ALA A 173 6.62 -10.70 -4.57
N THR A 174 6.19 -9.59 -5.14
CA THR A 174 4.78 -9.20 -5.27
C THR A 174 4.39 -9.01 -6.73
N VAL A 175 3.12 -8.72 -6.97
CA VAL A 175 2.60 -8.31 -8.27
C VAL A 175 3.42 -7.20 -8.92
N PHE A 176 3.89 -6.20 -8.17
CA PHE A 176 4.69 -5.10 -8.73
C PHE A 176 6.02 -5.59 -9.31
N ASP A 177 6.67 -6.52 -8.61
CA ASP A 177 7.95 -7.09 -9.05
C ASP A 177 7.77 -7.93 -10.32
N VAL A 178 6.68 -8.69 -10.40
CA VAL A 178 6.38 -9.50 -11.59
C VAL A 178 6.01 -8.61 -12.79
N VAL A 179 5.25 -7.54 -12.54
CA VAL A 179 4.91 -6.55 -13.59
C VAL A 179 6.17 -5.89 -14.13
N ASP A 180 7.12 -5.53 -13.26
CA ASP A 180 8.42 -4.95 -13.64
C ASP A 180 9.26 -5.93 -14.47
N VAL A 181 9.35 -7.20 -14.07
CA VAL A 181 10.04 -8.24 -14.86
C VAL A 181 9.45 -8.39 -16.26
N LEU A 182 8.12 -8.34 -16.37
CA LEU A 182 7.40 -8.53 -17.62
C LEU A 182 7.23 -7.24 -18.45
N GLU A 183 7.66 -6.08 -17.96
CA GLU A 183 7.54 -4.80 -18.67
C GLU A 183 8.08 -4.83 -20.12
N PRO A 184 9.26 -5.44 -20.42
CA PRO A 184 9.80 -5.46 -21.78
C PRO A 184 8.89 -6.14 -22.81
N VAL A 185 8.01 -7.05 -22.38
CA VAL A 185 7.08 -7.78 -23.25
C VAL A 185 5.63 -7.30 -23.12
N ALA A 186 5.37 -6.30 -22.29
CA ALA A 186 4.04 -5.75 -22.07
C ALA A 186 3.72 -4.59 -23.01
N VAL A 187 2.42 -4.42 -23.28
CA VAL A 187 1.83 -3.25 -23.94
C VAL A 187 0.71 -2.76 -23.05
N VAL A 188 0.70 -1.46 -22.76
CA VAL A 188 -0.39 -0.80 -22.04
C VAL A 188 -1.19 -0.01 -23.07
N ASN A 189 -2.50 -0.27 -23.12
CA ASN A 189 -3.42 0.53 -23.91
C ASN A 189 -3.66 1.86 -23.18
N GLU A 190 -3.20 2.97 -23.76
CA GLU A 190 -3.31 4.30 -23.14
C GLU A 190 -4.77 4.77 -22.93
N THR A 191 -5.71 4.24 -23.72
CA THR A 191 -7.13 4.63 -23.65
C THR A 191 -7.88 3.88 -22.55
N THR A 192 -7.64 2.57 -22.42
CA THR A 192 -8.37 1.71 -21.46
C THR A 192 -7.56 1.43 -20.20
N GLY A 193 -6.27 1.73 -20.19
CA GLY A 193 -5.33 1.30 -19.15
C GLY A 193 -5.07 -0.20 -19.12
N SER A 194 -5.61 -0.97 -20.07
CA SER A 194 -5.47 -2.43 -20.08
C SER A 194 -4.05 -2.85 -20.48
N ARG A 195 -3.49 -3.80 -19.76
CA ARG A 195 -2.17 -4.39 -20.03
C ARG A 195 -2.32 -5.74 -20.72
N SER A 196 -1.52 -5.99 -21.76
CA SER A 196 -1.42 -7.28 -22.45
C SER A 196 0.01 -7.55 -22.91
N LEU A 197 0.30 -8.77 -23.36
CA LEU A 197 1.58 -9.07 -23.99
C LEU A 197 1.66 -8.54 -25.42
N LYS A 198 2.87 -8.19 -25.87
CA LYS A 198 3.18 -7.88 -27.26
C LYS A 198 2.75 -9.06 -28.14
N THR A 199 1.98 -8.79 -29.21
CA THR A 199 1.55 -9.82 -30.18
C THR A 199 2.73 -10.52 -30.86
N LYS A 200 3.87 -9.84 -30.99
CA LYS A 200 5.13 -10.40 -31.49
C LYS A 200 6.24 -10.06 -30.52
N MET A 201 6.57 -11.01 -29.64
CA MET A 201 7.72 -10.90 -28.76
C MET A 201 9.00 -11.15 -29.57
N THR A 202 10.02 -10.34 -29.33
CA THR A 202 11.34 -10.54 -29.96
C THR A 202 12.31 -11.19 -28.97
N ARG A 203 13.35 -11.85 -29.47
CA ARG A 203 14.40 -12.41 -28.60
C ARG A 203 14.99 -11.36 -27.66
N LYS A 204 15.24 -10.15 -28.17
CA LYS A 204 15.74 -9.01 -27.39
C LYS A 204 14.83 -8.62 -26.23
N ASP A 205 13.50 -8.62 -26.44
CA ASP A 205 12.56 -8.32 -25.36
C ASP A 205 12.63 -9.39 -24.27
N ILE A 206 12.74 -10.67 -24.67
CA ILE A 206 12.81 -11.81 -23.76
C ILE A 206 14.14 -11.85 -23.01
N ASP A 207 15.25 -11.52 -23.65
CA ASP A 207 16.56 -11.37 -22.99
C ASP A 207 16.48 -10.35 -21.83
N GLN A 208 15.77 -9.23 -22.03
CA GLN A 208 15.55 -8.23 -20.97
C GLN A 208 14.65 -8.76 -19.84
N VAL A 209 13.62 -9.56 -20.16
CA VAL A 209 12.79 -10.21 -19.13
C VAL A 209 13.63 -11.17 -18.29
N ILE A 210 14.49 -11.97 -18.92
CA ILE A 210 15.38 -12.92 -18.24
C ILE A 210 16.38 -12.18 -17.34
N GLU A 211 16.99 -11.10 -17.84
CA GLU A 211 17.89 -10.26 -17.05
C GLU A 211 17.20 -9.71 -15.80
N ARG A 212 16.00 -9.12 -15.96
CA ARG A 212 15.21 -8.60 -14.84
C ARG A 212 14.78 -9.71 -13.88
N ALA A 213 14.43 -10.89 -14.39
CA ALA A 213 14.10 -12.07 -13.59
C ALA A 213 15.26 -12.51 -12.70
N GLY A 214 16.47 -12.57 -13.25
CA GLY A 214 17.70 -12.85 -12.51
C GLY A 214 17.96 -11.83 -11.41
N LEU A 215 17.87 -10.52 -11.73
CA LEU A 215 18.06 -9.44 -10.76
C LEU A 215 17.03 -9.50 -9.61
N LEU A 216 15.76 -9.76 -9.92
CA LEU A 216 14.72 -9.95 -8.92
C LEU A 216 15.04 -11.14 -8.00
N ALA A 217 15.42 -12.27 -8.59
CA ALA A 217 15.75 -13.48 -7.86
C ALA A 217 16.97 -13.30 -6.94
N ASP A 218 18.00 -12.61 -7.41
CA ASP A 218 19.20 -12.30 -6.64
C ASP A 218 18.88 -11.37 -5.48
N ARG A 219 18.07 -10.32 -5.71
CA ARG A 219 17.59 -9.41 -4.67
C ARG A 219 16.78 -10.15 -3.60
N ALA A 220 15.95 -11.11 -4.02
CA ALA A 220 15.18 -11.99 -3.14
C ALA A 220 16.02 -13.14 -2.55
N LYS A 221 17.32 -13.23 -2.87
CA LYS A 221 18.25 -14.28 -2.39
C LYS A 221 17.74 -15.70 -2.67
N ILE A 222 17.06 -15.90 -3.80
CA ILE A 222 16.63 -17.22 -4.25
C ILE A 222 17.84 -17.96 -4.80
N LYS A 223 18.13 -19.14 -4.25
CA LYS A 223 19.24 -19.98 -4.71
C LYS A 223 19.14 -20.24 -6.22
N ASP A 224 20.27 -20.14 -6.90
CA ASP A 224 20.43 -20.41 -8.33
C ASP A 224 20.28 -21.90 -8.63
N GLN A 225 19.03 -22.31 -8.87
CA GLN A 225 18.64 -23.64 -9.29
C GLN A 225 17.23 -23.58 -9.86
N ARG A 226 16.87 -24.56 -10.70
CA ARG A 226 15.52 -24.68 -11.24
C ARG A 226 14.53 -25.15 -10.16
N TYR A 227 13.37 -24.52 -10.08
CA TYR A 227 12.26 -24.92 -9.21
C TYR A 227 11.08 -25.46 -10.02
N PRO A 228 10.30 -26.40 -9.47
CA PRO A 228 9.08 -26.85 -10.12
C PRO A 228 8.06 -25.71 -10.21
N ARG A 229 7.31 -25.66 -11.32
CA ARG A 229 6.14 -24.78 -11.44
C ARG A 229 5.08 -25.22 -10.43
N ILE A 230 4.47 -24.25 -9.76
CA ILE A 230 3.32 -24.46 -8.87
C ILE A 230 2.18 -23.61 -9.42
N ASP A 231 0.99 -24.21 -9.41
CA ASP A 231 -0.23 -23.58 -9.90
C ASP A 231 -0.64 -22.40 -9.02
N MET A 232 -1.19 -21.36 -9.63
CA MET A 232 -1.61 -20.16 -8.92
C MET A 232 -2.75 -20.48 -7.94
N ALA A 233 -3.64 -21.42 -8.28
CA ALA A 233 -4.66 -21.95 -7.39
C ALA A 233 -4.07 -22.50 -6.09
N THR A 234 -2.89 -23.12 -6.13
CA THR A 234 -2.24 -23.66 -4.95
C THR A 234 -1.65 -22.54 -4.08
N ILE A 235 -1.00 -21.55 -4.70
CA ILE A 235 -0.46 -20.38 -4.00
C ILE A 235 -1.59 -19.57 -3.34
N LEU A 236 -2.66 -19.29 -4.08
CA LEU A 236 -3.83 -18.59 -3.57
C LEU A 236 -4.44 -19.29 -2.35
N ARG A 237 -4.61 -20.62 -2.43
CA ARG A 237 -5.14 -21.42 -1.32
C ARG A 237 -4.26 -21.31 -0.07
N GLN A 238 -2.95 -21.33 -0.26
CA GLN A 238 -1.98 -21.20 0.84
C GLN A 238 -2.07 -19.81 1.48
N GLU A 239 -2.14 -18.74 0.68
CA GLU A 239 -2.24 -17.37 1.21
C GLU A 239 -3.59 -17.10 1.90
N ILE A 240 -4.70 -17.61 1.36
CA ILE A 240 -6.01 -17.51 2.02
C ILE A 240 -5.97 -18.26 3.36
N LYS A 241 -5.36 -19.46 3.39
CA LYS A 241 -5.22 -20.23 4.63
C LYS A 241 -4.34 -19.48 5.64
N ALA A 242 -3.19 -18.97 5.21
CA ALA A 242 -2.28 -18.20 6.06
C ALA A 242 -2.96 -16.93 6.61
N ALA A 243 -3.74 -16.20 5.80
CA ALA A 243 -4.54 -15.07 6.29
C ALA A 243 -5.50 -15.47 7.40
N LYS A 244 -6.15 -16.64 7.29
CA LYS A 244 -7.12 -17.11 8.29
C LYS A 244 -6.45 -17.60 9.57
N THR A 245 -5.24 -18.15 9.50
CA THR A 245 -4.56 -18.75 10.67
C THR A 245 -3.53 -17.85 11.33
N GLU A 246 -2.78 -17.09 10.53
CA GLU A 246 -1.67 -16.24 10.96
C GLU A 246 -2.02 -14.75 10.90
N GLY A 247 -3.06 -14.39 10.14
CA GLY A 247 -3.44 -12.99 9.91
C GLY A 247 -2.72 -12.35 8.72
N GLY A 248 -2.75 -11.03 8.71
CA GLY A 248 -2.07 -10.19 7.72
C GLY A 248 -0.56 -10.14 7.89
N TYR A 249 0.11 -9.30 7.09
CA TYR A 249 1.52 -8.94 7.30
C TYR A 249 1.66 -7.79 8.29
#